data_AF-A0A662FP56-F1
#
_entry.id   AF-A0A662FP56-F1
#
_cell.length_a   1.000
_cell.length_b   1.000
_cell.length_c   1.000
_cell.angle_alpha   90.00
_cell.angle_beta   90.00
_cell.angle_gamma   90.00
#
_symmetry.space_group_name_H-M   'P 1'
#
loop_
_entity.id
_entity.type
_entity.pdbx_description
1 polymer ?
#
loop_
_entity_poly.entity_id
_entity_poly.type
_entity_poly.pdbx_seq_one_letter_code
_entity_poly.pdbx_strand_id
1 'polypeptide(L)'
;WYDEGSIISLKVNTTYYPGFPYDIVFEGWYINSKMTTSSPTLNITVNSPMTIEAKWSKTLSPYIYILITVVVLAIAIYIIFQHKRKFINKTSKP
;
A
#
# COMPACT_ATOMS: atom_id res chain seq x y z
N TRP A 1 -13.79 -16.37 -25.37
CA TRP A 1 -15.07 -16.83 -24.82
C TRP A 1 -14.90 -18.28 -24.37
N TYR A 2 -15.41 -18.65 -23.20
CA TYR A 2 -15.36 -20.01 -22.67
C TYR A 2 -16.75 -20.64 -22.80
N ASP A 3 -16.80 -21.93 -23.08
CA ASP A 3 -18.05 -22.66 -23.24
C ASP A 3 -18.78 -22.82 -21.90
N GLU A 4 -20.10 -22.84 -21.95
CA GLU A 4 -20.95 -23.05 -20.79
C GLU A 4 -20.62 -24.39 -20.10
N GLY A 5 -20.48 -24.37 -18.77
CA GLY A 5 -20.08 -25.52 -17.95
C GLY A 5 -18.57 -25.71 -17.81
N SER A 6 -17.74 -24.90 -18.49
CA SER A 6 -16.28 -24.96 -18.34
C SER A 6 -15.83 -24.50 -16.96
N ILE A 7 -14.89 -25.23 -16.35
CA ILE A 7 -14.20 -24.80 -15.13
C ILE A 7 -12.98 -24.00 -15.54
N ILE A 8 -12.93 -22.73 -15.16
CA ILE A 8 -11.76 -21.87 -15.36
C ILE A 8 -11.03 -21.65 -14.04
N SER A 9 -9.70 -21.66 -14.11
CA SER A 9 -8.83 -21.30 -12.99
C SER A 9 -8.08 -20.03 -13.33
N LEU A 10 -8.38 -18.95 -12.61
CA LEU A 10 -7.71 -17.67 -12.74
C LEU A 10 -6.75 -17.49 -11.58
N LYS A 11 -5.54 -17.00 -11.86
CA LYS A 11 -4.51 -16.79 -10.85
C LYS A 11 -3.82 -15.44 -11.08
N VAL A 12 -3.77 -14.63 -10.03
CA VAL A 12 -2.87 -13.48 -9.94
C VAL A 12 -1.57 -13.95 -9.29
N ASN A 13 -0.43 -13.74 -9.96
CA ASN A 13 0.87 -14.14 -9.43
C ASN A 13 1.43 -13.17 -8.39
N THR A 14 1.09 -11.89 -8.53
CA THR A 14 1.61 -10.83 -7.67
C THR A 14 0.46 -10.12 -6.98
N THR A 15 0.36 -10.32 -5.67
CA THR A 15 -0.70 -9.74 -4.83
C THR A 15 -0.29 -8.44 -4.14
N TYR A 16 0.99 -8.08 -4.22
CA TYR A 16 1.55 -6.94 -3.51
C TYR A 16 2.61 -6.26 -4.37
N TYR A 17 2.39 -4.97 -4.64
CA TYR A 17 3.37 -4.09 -5.28
C TYR A 17 3.73 -2.98 -4.29
N PRO A 18 4.93 -3.04 -3.67
CA PRO A 18 5.38 -1.97 -2.79
C PRO A 18 5.63 -0.69 -3.61
N GLY A 19 5.26 0.45 -3.06
CA GLY A 19 5.43 1.74 -3.72
C GLY A 19 5.57 2.89 -2.73
N PHE A 20 5.78 4.09 -3.25
CA PHE A 20 5.79 5.32 -2.44
C PHE A 20 4.95 6.40 -3.14
N PRO A 21 3.97 7.03 -2.45
CA PRO A 21 3.62 6.87 -1.03
C PRO A 21 2.61 5.74 -0.75
N TYR A 22 2.18 4.98 -1.76
CA TYR A 22 1.18 3.92 -1.62
C TYR A 22 1.71 2.58 -2.10
N ASP A 23 1.33 1.53 -1.40
CA ASP A 23 1.40 0.16 -1.87
C ASP A 23 0.12 -0.21 -2.60
N ILE A 24 0.22 -1.08 -3.61
CA ILE A 24 -0.94 -1.64 -4.31
C ILE A 24 -1.12 -3.08 -3.85
N VAL A 25 -2.27 -3.37 -3.26
CA VAL A 25 -2.61 -4.67 -2.68
C VAL A 25 -3.76 -5.28 -3.46
N PHE A 26 -3.61 -6.53 -3.87
CA PHE A 26 -4.69 -7.30 -4.46
C PHE A 26 -5.81 -7.46 -3.43
N GLU A 27 -6.99 -6.96 -3.80
CA GLU A 27 -8.16 -6.94 -2.93
C GLU A 27 -8.91 -8.26 -3.05
N GLY A 28 -9.12 -8.73 -4.28
CA GLY A 28 -9.84 -9.95 -4.55
C GLY A 28 -10.41 -10.01 -5.96
N TRP A 29 -11.06 -11.15 -6.22
CA TRP A 29 -11.85 -11.38 -7.41
C TRP A 29 -13.30 -11.00 -7.15
N TYR A 30 -13.86 -10.27 -8.11
CA TYR A 30 -15.22 -9.76 -8.11
C TYR A 30 -15.97 -10.34 -9.29
N ILE A 31 -17.19 -10.79 -9.05
CA ILE A 31 -18.09 -11.31 -10.09
C ILE A 31 -19.36 -10.48 -10.02
N ASN A 32 -19.74 -9.86 -11.14
CA ASN A 32 -20.91 -8.98 -11.21
C ASN A 32 -20.90 -7.94 -10.08
N SER A 33 -19.75 -7.30 -9.86
CA SER A 33 -19.48 -6.33 -8.78
C SER A 33 -19.54 -6.85 -7.34
N LYS A 34 -19.72 -8.15 -7.09
CA LYS A 34 -19.68 -8.75 -5.75
C LYS A 34 -18.36 -9.47 -5.51
N MET A 35 -17.71 -9.18 -4.38
CA MET A 35 -16.50 -9.88 -3.97
C MET A 35 -16.81 -11.37 -3.76
N THR A 36 -16.05 -12.22 -4.44
CA THR A 36 -16.22 -13.68 -4.37
C THR A 36 -15.11 -14.31 -3.54
N THR A 37 -13.86 -13.85 -3.71
CA THR A 37 -12.73 -14.34 -2.92
C THR A 37 -11.62 -13.29 -2.86
N SER A 38 -10.90 -13.23 -1.74
CA SER A 38 -9.66 -12.47 -1.58
C SER A 38 -8.41 -13.29 -1.95
N SER A 39 -8.58 -14.59 -2.22
CA SER A 39 -7.48 -15.46 -2.66
C SER A 39 -6.97 -15.03 -4.04
N PRO A 40 -5.64 -15.08 -4.30
CA PRO A 40 -5.08 -14.83 -5.63
C PRO A 40 -5.59 -15.82 -6.69
N THR A 41 -6.09 -16.97 -6.26
CA THR A 41 -6.63 -18.00 -7.14
C THR A 41 -8.16 -18.04 -7.05
N LEU A 42 -8.82 -18.02 -8.21
CA LEU A 42 -10.26 -18.19 -8.37
C LEU A 42 -10.53 -19.39 -9.27
N ASN A 43 -11.30 -20.35 -8.76
CA ASN A 43 -11.84 -21.45 -9.54
C ASN A 43 -13.35 -21.25 -9.67
N ILE A 44 -13.86 -21.19 -10.89
CA ILE A 44 -15.29 -20.97 -11.15
C ILE A 44 -15.77 -21.74 -12.37
N THR A 45 -17.02 -22.20 -12.31
CA THR A 45 -17.73 -22.79 -13.44
C THR A 45 -18.49 -21.71 -14.20
N VAL A 46 -18.24 -21.60 -15.50
CA VAL A 46 -18.88 -20.61 -16.37
C VAL A 46 -20.25 -21.13 -16.80
N ASN A 47 -21.29 -20.89 -16.01
CA ASN A 47 -22.65 -21.38 -16.32
C ASN A 47 -23.50 -20.36 -17.11
N SER A 48 -23.03 -19.12 -17.23
CA SER A 48 -23.71 -18.04 -17.94
C SER A 48 -22.72 -16.92 -18.22
N PRO A 49 -23.05 -15.95 -19.09
CA PRO A 49 -22.24 -14.76 -19.28
C PRO A 49 -22.01 -14.05 -17.94
N MET A 50 -20.75 -13.98 -17.50
CA MET A 50 -20.35 -13.34 -16.25
C MET A 50 -19.15 -12.43 -16.48
N THR A 51 -19.10 -11.32 -15.74
CA THR A 51 -17.94 -10.43 -15.75
C THR A 51 -17.12 -10.68 -14.50
N ILE A 52 -15.86 -11.09 -14.69
CA ILE A 52 -14.90 -11.33 -13.61
C ILE A 52 -13.89 -10.19 -13.62
N GLU A 53 -13.77 -9.52 -12.49
CA GLU A 53 -12.84 -8.41 -12.29
C GLU A 53 -11.85 -8.78 -11.20
N ALA A 54 -10.57 -8.55 -11.44
CA ALA A 54 -9.59 -8.47 -10.37
C ALA A 54 -9.55 -7.04 -9.88
N LYS A 55 -9.65 -6.83 -8.56
CA LYS A 55 -9.55 -5.49 -7.95
C LYS A 55 -8.31 -5.38 -7.10
N TRP A 56 -7.73 -4.18 -7.10
CA TRP A 56 -6.59 -3.80 -6.30
C TRP A 56 -6.92 -2.52 -5.53
N SER A 57 -6.50 -2.48 -4.27
CA SER A 57 -6.63 -1.32 -3.40
C SER A 57 -5.28 -0.62 -3.20
N LYS A 58 -5.34 0.67 -2.90
CA LYS A 58 -4.17 1.47 -2.54
C LYS A 58 -4.13 1.63 -1.03
N THR A 59 -3.00 1.32 -0.41
CA THR A 59 -2.78 1.48 1.04
C THR A 59 -1.55 2.35 1.27
N LEU A 60 -1.55 3.19 2.31
CA LEU A 60 -0.38 4.01 2.64
C LEU A 60 0.81 3.09 2.93
N SER A 61 1.90 3.32 2.20
CA SER A 61 3.12 2.53 2.34
C SER A 61 3.78 2.82 3.68
N PRO A 62 4.35 1.82 4.38
CA PRO A 62 5.09 2.05 5.64
C PRO A 62 6.21 3.08 5.50
N TYR A 63 6.77 3.24 4.29
CA TYR A 63 7.82 4.22 4.00
C TYR A 63 7.40 5.67 4.25
N ILE A 64 6.11 6.03 4.10
CA ILE A 64 5.66 7.39 4.38
C ILE A 64 5.79 7.74 5.86
N TYR A 65 5.51 6.77 6.74
CA TYR A 65 5.65 6.95 8.18
C TYR A 65 7.12 7.07 8.58
N ILE A 66 8.02 6.28 7.96
CA ILE A 66 9.46 6.40 8.18
C ILE A 66 9.97 7.77 7.73
N LEU A 67 9.50 8.29 6.59
CA LEU A 67 9.89 9.63 6.14
C LEU A 67 9.45 10.71 7.14
N ILE A 68 8.20 10.63 7.62
CA ILE A 68 7.66 11.59 8.61
C ILE A 68 8.48 11.54 9.90
N THR A 69 8.80 10.35 10.43
CA THR A 69 9.57 10.23 11.68
C THR A 69 11.00 10.77 11.53
N VAL A 70 11.66 10.53 10.39
CA VAL A 70 12.99 11.09 10.10
C VAL A 70 12.94 12.62 10.04
N VAL A 71 11.92 13.20 9.39
CA VAL A 71 11.74 14.66 9.31
C VAL A 71 11.51 15.26 10.70
N VAL A 72 10.66 14.63 11.53
CA VAL A 72 10.39 15.09 12.91
C VAL A 72 11.65 15.04 13.77
N LEU A 73 12.44 13.97 13.68
CA LEU A 73 13.71 13.85 14.40
C LEU A 73 14.74 14.89 13.93
N ALA A 74 14.84 15.14 12.62
CA ALA A 74 15.72 16.17 12.08
C ALA A 74 15.35 17.58 12.59
N ILE A 75 14.05 17.88 12.66
CA ILE A 75 13.55 19.14 13.22
C ILE A 75 13.88 19.25 14.72
N ALA A 76 13.64 18.18 15.49
CA ALA A 76 13.97 18.16 16.92
C ALA A 76 15.48 18.35 17.17
N ILE A 77 16.33 17.66 16.41
CA ILE A 77 17.79 17.81 16.46
C ILE A 77 18.20 19.25 16.11
N TYR A 78 17.61 19.82 15.06
CA TYR A 78 17.87 21.21 14.65
C TYR A 78 17.49 22.21 15.75
N ILE A 79 16.35 22.03 16.41
CA ILE A 79 15.92 22.87 17.54
C ILE A 79 16.91 22.74 18.70
N ILE A 80 17.30 21.51 19.08
CA ILE A 80 18.28 21.26 20.16
C ILE A 80 19.62 21.93 19.82
N PHE A 81 20.07 21.81 18.58
CA PHE A 81 21.30 22.42 18.10
C PHE A 81 21.25 23.96 18.20
N GLN A 82 20.14 24.58 17.78
CA GLN A 82 19.96 26.03 17.89
C GLN A 82 19.91 26.51 19.34
N HIS A 83 19.26 25.76 20.24
CA HIS A 83 19.25 26.08 21.67
C HIS A 83 20.64 25.99 22.29
N LYS A 84 21.41 24.93 21.99
CA LYS A 84 22.81 24.80 22.43
C LYS A 84 23.67 25.95 21.92
N ARG A 85 23.53 26.32 20.64
CA ARG A 85 24.26 27.44 20.02
C ARG A 85 23.94 28.78 20.72
N LYS A 86 22.67 29.04 21.01
CA LYS A 86 22.24 30.27 21.71
C LYS A 86 22.80 30.35 23.13
N PHE A 87 22.89 29.23 23.85
CA PHE A 87 23.46 29.18 25.19
C PHE A 87 24.97 29.51 25.19
N ILE A 88 25.73 28.88 24.30
CA ILE A 88 27.18 29.09 24.16
C ILE A 88 27.50 30.57 23.85
N ASN A 89 26.74 31.19 22.95
CA ASN A 89 26.93 32.59 22.58
C ASN A 89 26.60 33.57 23.73
N LYS A 90 25.76 33.19 24.69
CA LYS A 90 25.44 34.02 25.86
C LYS A 90 26.56 33.98 26.90
N THR A 91 27.19 32.83 27.10
CA THR A 91 28.30 32.66 28.06
C THR A 91 29.64 33.19 27.54
N SER A 92 29.76 33.47 26.24
CA SER A 92 30.98 34.02 25.62
C SER A 92 30.99 35.55 25.48
N LYS A 93 29.96 36.26 25.97
CA LYS A 93 29.97 37.73 26.02
C LYS A 93 30.60 38.18 27.35
N PRO A 94 31.68 39.00 27.32
CA PRO A 94 32.33 39.52 28.52
C PRO A 94 31.45 40.51 29.27
#